data_AF-A0A1V4RIY9-F1
#
_entry.id   AF-A0A1V4RIY9-F1
#
_cell.length_a   1.000
_cell.length_b   1.000
_cell.length_c   1.000
_cell.angle_alpha   90.00
_cell.angle_beta   90.00
_cell.angle_gamma   90.00
#
_symmetry.space_group_name_H-M   'P 1'
#
loop_
_entity.id
_entity.type
_entity.pdbx_description
1 polymer ?
#
loop_
_entity_poly.entity_id
_entity_poly.type
_entity_poly.pdbx_seq_one_letter_code
_entity_poly.pdbx_strand_id
1 'polypeptide(L)' 'KNIGVLITDHNVHETLSITDHAYLLFEGKILKQGSSETLANDPEARKLYLGDKFQLHR' A
#
# COMPACT_ATOMS: atom_id res chain seq x y z
N LYS A 1 -5.27 -14.33 -18.76
CA LYS A 1 -5.92 -13.11 -19.31
C LYS A 1 -5.04 -11.93 -18.92
N ASN A 2 -4.79 -10.99 -19.83
CA ASN A 2 -3.98 -9.79 -19.58
C ASN A 2 -4.89 -8.66 -19.08
N ILE A 3 -5.38 -8.78 -17.85
CA ILE A 3 -6.32 -7.82 -17.25
C ILE A 3 -5.61 -7.13 -16.09
N GLY A 4 -5.48 -5.81 -16.18
CA GLY A 4 -5.10 -4.98 -15.04
C GLY A 4 -6.29 -4.77 -14.12
N VAL A 5 -6.04 -4.82 -12.82
CA VAL A 5 -7.07 -4.59 -11.79
C VAL A 5 -6.64 -3.39 -10.97
N LEU A 6 -7.56 -2.42 -10.81
CA LEU A 6 -7.43 -1.32 -9.88
C LEU A 6 -8.42 -1.54 -8.75
N ILE A 7 -7.93 -1.58 -7.52
CA ILE A 7 -8.73 -1.71 -6.31
C ILE A 7 -8.47 -0.54 -5.37
N THR A 8 -9.48 -0.20 -4.58
CA THR A 8 -9.38 0.74 -3.47
C THR A 8 -10.11 0.12 -2.29
N ASP A 9 -9.52 0.22 -1.11
CA ASP A 9 -10.08 -0.30 0.12
C ASP A 9 -9.56 0.54 1.30
N HIS A 10 -10.26 0.46 2.42
CA HIS A 10 -9.82 1.07 3.68
C HIS A 10 -8.87 0.14 4.47
N ASN A 11 -8.88 -1.17 4.19
CA ASN A 11 -7.97 -2.13 4.77
C ASN A 11 -6.65 -2.16 3.98
N VAL A 12 -5.76 -1.25 4.37
CA VAL A 12 -4.47 -1.07 3.71
C VAL A 12 -3.55 -2.30 3.84
N HIS A 13 -3.68 -3.10 4.91
CA HIS A 13 -2.85 -4.30 5.10
C HIS A 13 -3.15 -5.38 4.06
N GLU A 14 -4.43 -5.73 3.92
CA GLU A 14 -4.88 -6.73 2.96
C GLU A 14 -4.75 -6.24 1.52
N THR A 15 -4.90 -4.94 1.29
CA THR A 15 -4.75 -4.36 -0.06
C THR A 15 -3.30 -4.41 -0.53
N LEU A 16 -2.34 -4.09 0.33
CA LEU A 16 -0.93 -4.19 -0.02
C LEU A 16 -0.46 -5.64 -0.20
N SER A 17 -1.02 -6.61 0.53
CA SER A 17 -0.59 -8.01 0.40
C SER A 17 -0.92 -8.61 -0.97
N ILE A 18 -1.99 -8.15 -1.63
CA ILE A 18 -2.47 -8.70 -2.92
C ILE A 18 -2.10 -7.86 -4.15
N THR A 19 -1.56 -6.65 -3.97
CA THR A 19 -1.22 -5.75 -5.06
C THR A 19 0.26 -5.83 -5.43
N ASP A 20 0.57 -5.65 -6.71
CA ASP A 20 1.94 -5.51 -7.18
C ASP A 20 2.49 -4.09 -6.95
N HIS A 21 1.62 -3.08 -7.10
CA HIS A 21 1.92 -1.67 -6.95
C HIS A 21 0.76 -0.95 -6.29
N ALA A 22 1.05 0.00 -5.41
CA ALA A 22 0.03 0.79 -4.71
C ALA A 22 0.35 2.28 -4.70
N TYR A 23 -0.70 3.07 -4.47
CA TYR A 23 -0.65 4.51 -4.27
C TYR A 23 -1.33 4.82 -2.94
N LEU A 24 -0.60 5.46 -2.02
CA LEU A 24 -1.14 5.95 -0.77
C LEU A 24 -1.57 7.41 -0.96
N LEU A 25 -2.87 7.67 -0.83
CA LEU A 25 -3.46 9.00 -1.02
C LEU A 25 -3.79 9.64 0.32
N PHE A 26 -3.26 10.83 0.59
CA PHE A 26 -3.56 11.62 1.79
C PHE A 26 -3.92 13.06 1.39
N GLU A 27 -5.02 13.60 1.92
CA GLU A 27 -5.50 14.97 1.63
C GLU A 27 -5.54 15.33 0.14
N GLY A 28 -6.00 14.38 -0.69
CA GLY A 28 -6.10 14.58 -2.14
C GLY A 28 -4.76 14.57 -2.89
N LYS A 29 -3.66 14.21 -2.24
CA LYS A 29 -2.32 14.09 -2.84
C LYS A 29 -1.78 12.67 -2.71
N ILE A 30 -0.95 12.27 -3.65
CA ILE A 30 -0.15 11.05 -3.52
C ILE A 30 0.91 11.32 -2.46
N LEU A 31 0.79 10.62 -1.33
CA LEU A 31 1.78 10.63 -0.26
C LEU A 31 2.96 9.75 -0.64
N LYS A 32 2.68 8.52 -1.11
CA LYS A 32 3.68 7.55 -1.56
C LYS A 32 3.13 6.68 -2.69
N GLN A 33 4.04 6.15 -3.50
CA GLN A 33 3.73 5.20 -4.55
C GLN A 33 4.91 4.24 -4.74
N GLY A 34 4.63 3.00 -5.12
CA GLY A 34 5.68 2.01 -5.39
C GLY A 34 5.17 0.58 -5.29
N SER A 35 6.10 -0.37 -5.31
CA SER A 35 5.79 -1.77 -5.04
C SER A 35 5.30 -1.96 -3.60
N SER A 36 4.52 -3.00 -3.37
CA SER A 36 4.02 -3.31 -2.04
C SER A 36 5.14 -3.57 -1.04
N GLU A 37 6.27 -4.18 -1.45
CA GLU A 37 7.43 -4.32 -0.54
C GLU A 37 8.09 -2.99 -0.21
N THR A 38 8.18 -2.09 -1.19
CA THR A 38 8.80 -0.77 -0.98
C THR A 38 7.98 0.04 0.01
N LEU A 39 6.65 0.05 -0.16
CA LEU A 39 5.74 0.78 0.71
C LEU A 39 5.61 0.15 2.10
N ALA A 40 5.66 -1.18 2.20
CA ALA A 40 5.66 -1.90 3.48
C ALA A 40 6.83 -1.52 4.39
N ASN A 41 7.97 -1.19 3.77
CA ASN A 41 9.21 -0.84 4.46
C ASN A 41 9.47 0.67 4.53
N ASP A 42 8.63 1.51 3.91
CA ASP A 42 8.77 2.98 3.96
C ASP A 42 8.39 3.49 5.37
N PRO A 43 9.29 4.17 6.10
CA PRO A 43 9.03 4.61 7.47
C PRO A 43 7.86 5.59 7.60
N GLU A 44 7.62 6.42 6.58
CA GLU A 44 6.55 7.41 6.56
C GLU A 44 5.21 6.75 6.24
N ALA A 45 5.17 5.78 5.32
CA ALA A 45 4.02 4.94 5.06
C ALA A 45 3.63 4.12 6.31
N ARG A 46 4.61 3.55 7.02
CA ARG A 46 4.37 2.85 8.30
C ARG A 46 3.82 3.79 9.36
N LYS A 47 4.39 4.98 9.51
CA LYS A 47 3.94 5.96 10.50
C LYS A 47 2.52 6.48 10.24
N LEU A 48 2.18 6.75 8.97
CA LEU A 48 0.94 7.43 8.61
C LEU A 48 -0.21 6.47 8.26
N TYR A 49 0.07 5.25 7.78
CA TYR A 49 -0.94 4.34 7.24
C TYR A 49 -0.85 2.91 7.77
N LEU A 50 0.33 2.29 7.79
CA LEU A 50 0.43 0.84 8.03
C LEU A 50 0.55 0.49 9.52
N GLY A 51 1.08 1.39 10.33
CA GLY A 51 1.43 1.14 11.72
C GLY A 51 2.71 0.30 11.90
N ASP A 52 3.30 0.37 13.09
CA ASP A 52 4.60 -0.26 13.40
C ASP A 52 4.56 -1.79 13.36
N LYS A 53 3.37 -2.40 13.52
CA LYS A 53 3.17 -3.84 13.53
C LYS A 53 2.89 -4.45 12.15
N PHE A 54 2.84 -3.64 11.09
CA PHE A 54 2.57 -4.17 9.76
C PHE A 54 3.66 -5.14 9.31
N GLN A 55 3.22 -6.30 8.85
CA GLN A 55 4.02 -7.30 8.17
C GLN A 55 3.35 -7.64 6.85
N LEU A 56 4.12 -7.61 5.76
CA LEU A 56 3.63 -8.03 4.47
C LEU A 56 3.65 -9.56 4.42
N HIS A 57 2.47 -10.17 4.49
CA HIS A 57 2.28 -11.60 4.26
C HIS A 57 1.95 -11.81 2.78
N ARG A 58 2.79 -12.56 2.05
CA ARG A 58 2.62 -12.84 0.63
C ARG A 58 2.63 -14.34 0.38
#